data_AF-A0AAV6GK51-F1
#
_entry.id   AF-A0AAV6GK51-F1
#
_cell.length_a   1.000
_cell.length_b   1.000
_cell.length_c   1.000
_cell.angle_alpha   90.00
_cell.angle_beta   90.00
_cell.angle_gamma   90.00
#
_symmetry.space_group_name_H-M   'P 1'
#
loop_
_entity.id
_entity.type
_entity.pdbx_description
1 polymer ?
#
loop_
_entity_poly.entity_id
_entity_poly.type
_entity_poly.pdbx_seq_one_letter_code
_entity_poly.pdbx_strand_id
1 'polypeptide(L)'
;MLRTLPSQFPDLNSGKRKTGHKKKLNTFINFPEILDMGPFLERKEDKCVFELSAVLIHRGISAYSGHYIAHVQDALSNDWYKFNDEEIEKMEGKKLQLGLEEDIAETVKISQTRKPKCGRGDHCSRNAYMLVYKRQAEQEDRNETIVEVPGFLQKLVEKDNRKFEEWCNEMAEMRKQSVDKGKAKHEEVKELYKLLPAEDGR
;
A
#
# COMPACT_ATOMS: atom_id res chain seq x y z
N MET A 1 9.78 1.28 11.40
CA MET A 1 11.11 1.92 11.53
C MET A 1 12.21 0.89 11.73
N LEU A 2 13.20 0.86 10.84
CA LEU A 2 14.49 0.19 11.09
C LEU A 2 15.42 1.26 11.69
N ARG A 3 15.84 1.12 12.95
CA ARG A 3 16.94 1.94 13.51
C ARG A 3 18.15 1.05 13.79
N THR A 4 19.30 1.45 13.26
CA THR A 4 20.60 1.26 13.90
C THR A 4 20.76 2.40 14.91
N LEU A 5 20.88 2.09 16.19
CA LEU A 5 21.10 3.10 17.24
C LEU A 5 22.61 3.36 17.40
N PRO A 6 23.09 4.61 17.38
CA PRO A 6 24.42 4.95 17.89
C PRO A 6 24.43 4.90 19.42
N SER A 7 25.59 4.54 19.95
CA SER A 7 25.87 4.31 21.37
C SER A 7 25.98 5.62 22.16
N GLN A 8 24.92 6.05 22.84
CA GLN A 8 25.01 6.99 23.97
C GLN A 8 23.65 7.17 24.69
N PHE A 9 23.22 6.15 25.44
CA PHE A 9 22.37 6.31 26.64
C PHE A 9 22.72 5.17 27.61
N PRO A 10 22.90 5.43 28.92
CA PRO A 10 23.51 4.50 29.84
C PRO A 10 22.53 3.43 30.36
N ASP A 11 23.08 2.22 30.45
CA ASP A 11 22.66 0.98 31.11
C ASP A 11 21.21 0.81 31.62
N LEU A 12 20.44 0.00 30.88
CA LEU A 12 19.59 -1.04 31.47
C LEU A 12 20.08 -2.40 30.98
N ASN A 13 20.89 -3.06 31.80
CA ASN A 13 21.50 -4.35 31.50
C ASN A 13 20.49 -5.49 31.68
N SER A 14 20.00 -6.07 30.58
CA SER A 14 19.74 -7.51 30.46
C SER A 14 19.39 -7.84 29.01
N GLY A 15 20.35 -8.47 28.30
CA GLY A 15 20.11 -9.01 26.97
C GLY A 15 21.07 -8.48 25.93
N LYS A 16 22.31 -9.00 25.94
CA LYS A 16 23.24 -8.92 24.81
C LYS A 16 22.46 -9.20 23.51
N ARG A 17 22.44 -8.28 22.55
CA ARG A 17 22.00 -8.56 21.18
C ARG A 17 23.00 -9.54 20.56
N LYS A 18 22.74 -10.84 20.73
CA LYS A 18 23.67 -11.93 20.37
C LYS A 18 23.72 -12.28 18.88
N THR A 19 22.95 -11.60 18.02
CA THR A 19 22.94 -11.91 16.58
C THR A 19 22.82 -10.61 15.79
N GLY A 20 23.59 -10.43 14.71
CA GLY A 20 23.52 -9.28 13.80
C GLY A 20 22.23 -9.21 12.96
N HIS A 21 21.16 -9.86 13.43
CA HIS A 21 19.90 -10.00 12.70
C HIS A 21 18.94 -8.86 13.05
N LYS A 22 18.36 -8.27 12.02
CA LYS A 22 17.31 -7.24 12.14
C LYS A 22 16.00 -7.91 12.53
N LYS A 23 15.31 -7.32 13.50
CA LYS A 23 13.95 -7.73 13.91
C LYS A 23 13.01 -6.55 13.72
N LYS A 24 11.84 -6.79 13.12
CA LYS A 24 10.81 -5.76 13.00
C LYS A 24 10.25 -5.47 14.39
N LEU A 25 10.24 -4.20 14.76
CA LEU A 25 9.56 -3.75 15.98
C LEU A 25 8.07 -3.64 15.68
N ASN A 26 7.27 -4.46 16.38
CA ASN A 26 5.80 -4.47 16.27
C ASN A 26 5.15 -3.70 17.42
N THR A 27 5.81 -2.62 17.86
CA THR A 27 5.30 -1.71 18.89
C THR A 27 4.51 -0.60 18.23
N PHE A 28 3.44 -0.16 18.89
CA PHE A 28 2.69 1.00 18.44
C PHE A 28 3.57 2.25 18.46
N ILE A 29 3.58 2.98 17.35
CA ILE A 29 4.13 4.33 17.27
C ILE A 29 2.98 5.30 17.10
N ASN A 30 3.06 6.43 17.81
CA ASN A 30 2.12 7.53 17.69
C ASN A 30 2.77 8.63 16.84
N PHE A 31 1.98 9.24 15.98
CA PHE A 31 2.41 10.36 15.15
C PHE A 31 1.24 11.31 14.91
N PRO A 32 1.47 12.63 14.96
CA PRO A 32 0.41 13.60 14.81
C PRO A 32 0.04 13.81 13.34
N GLU A 33 -1.20 14.19 13.08
CA GLU A 33 -1.65 14.64 11.76
C GLU A 33 -1.00 15.99 11.39
N ILE A 34 -0.81 16.86 12.38
CA ILE A 34 -0.13 18.16 12.27
C ILE A 34 1.14 18.14 13.13
N LEU A 35 2.29 18.33 12.51
CA LEU A 35 3.60 18.30 13.14
C LEU A 35 4.19 19.72 13.18
N ASP A 36 4.30 20.29 14.38
CA ASP A 36 5.05 21.53 14.62
C ASP A 36 6.53 21.22 14.86
N MET A 37 7.37 21.61 13.91
CA MET A 37 8.83 21.44 14.00
C MET A 37 9.53 22.64 14.63
N GLY A 38 8.84 23.75 14.85
CA GLY A 38 9.41 25.00 15.39
C GLY A 38 10.25 24.81 16.66
N PRO A 39 9.79 24.03 17.67
CA PRO A 39 10.57 23.80 18.90
C PRO A 39 11.91 23.07 18.70
N PHE A 40 12.12 22.41 17.55
CA PHE A 40 13.32 21.63 17.26
C PHE A 40 14.32 22.37 16.35
N LEU A 41 13.99 23.58 15.90
CA LEU A 41 14.83 24.37 15.00
C LEU A 41 15.60 25.44 15.78
N GLU A 42 16.88 25.60 15.45
CA GLU A 42 17.75 26.60 16.08
C GLU A 42 17.36 28.03 15.70
N ARG A 43 16.91 28.22 14.45
CA ARG A 43 16.32 29.48 14.00
C ARG A 43 14.83 29.43 14.26
N LYS A 44 14.33 30.42 15.01
CA LYS A 44 12.90 30.70 15.11
C LYS A 44 12.44 31.33 13.78
N GLU A 45 12.35 30.51 12.74
CA GLU A 45 11.61 30.87 11.54
C GLU A 45 10.11 30.89 11.85
N ASP A 46 9.37 31.73 11.12
CA ASP A 46 7.92 31.81 11.22
C ASP A 46 7.29 30.45 10.80
N LYS A 47 6.48 29.90 11.71
CA LYS A 47 5.59 28.73 11.55
C LYS A 47 6.17 27.57 10.70
N CYS A 48 6.96 26.71 11.33
CA CYS A 48 7.41 25.44 10.75
C CYS A 48 6.41 24.30 11.01
N VAL A 49 5.17 24.49 10.56
CA VAL A 49 4.09 23.50 10.70
C VAL A 49 4.00 22.63 9.45
N PHE A 50 3.85 21.33 9.65
CA PHE A 50 3.72 20.34 8.59
C PHE A 50 2.45 19.52 8.77
N GLU A 51 1.87 19.08 7.67
CA GLU A 51 0.68 18.22 7.63
C GLU A 51 1.04 16.84 7.08
N LEU A 52 0.47 15.79 7.66
CA LEU A 52 0.69 14.43 7.19
C LEU A 52 0.10 14.24 5.80
N SER A 53 0.94 13.87 4.83
CA SER A 53 0.55 13.71 3.42
C SER A 53 0.57 12.25 2.96
N ALA A 54 1.45 11.42 3.52
CA ALA A 54 1.46 10.00 3.21
C ALA A 54 2.02 9.14 4.37
N VAL A 55 1.61 7.88 4.40
CA VAL A 55 2.08 6.86 5.34
C VAL A 55 2.41 5.59 4.56
N LEU A 56 3.68 5.20 4.53
CA LEU A 56 4.09 3.91 3.99
C LEU A 56 4.02 2.86 5.09
N ILE A 57 3.41 1.72 4.76
CA ILE A 57 3.14 0.64 5.67
C ILE A 57 3.87 -0.60 5.18
N HIS A 58 4.58 -1.26 6.11
CA HIS A 58 5.18 -2.57 5.86
C HIS A 58 4.34 -3.65 6.56
N ARG A 59 3.62 -4.46 5.79
CA ARG A 59 2.84 -5.62 6.24
C ARG A 59 3.75 -6.84 6.32
N GLY A 60 3.75 -7.53 7.46
CA GLY A 60 4.60 -8.72 7.67
C GLY A 60 5.39 -8.67 8.98
N ILE A 61 5.82 -9.83 9.44
CA ILE A 61 6.47 -10.02 10.75
C ILE A 61 8.00 -9.86 10.65
N SER A 62 8.55 -10.14 9.46
CA SER A 62 9.99 -10.08 9.19
C SER A 62 10.47 -8.64 9.00
N ALA A 63 11.75 -8.39 9.26
CA ALA A 63 12.44 -7.16 8.86
C ALA A 63 13.05 -7.22 7.46
N TYR A 64 13.07 -8.42 6.87
CA TYR A 64 13.72 -8.74 5.60
C TYR A 64 12.72 -9.02 4.47
N SER A 65 11.46 -9.27 4.82
CA SER A 65 10.41 -9.62 3.88
C SER A 65 9.06 -9.14 4.41
N GLY A 66 8.17 -8.84 3.47
CA GLY A 66 6.83 -8.36 3.73
C GLY A 66 6.29 -7.66 2.51
N HIS A 67 5.12 -7.05 2.66
CA HIS A 67 4.41 -6.34 1.61
C HIS A 67 4.32 -4.86 1.93
N TYR A 68 4.56 -4.00 0.95
CA TYR A 68 4.55 -2.56 1.15
C TYR A 68 3.31 -1.96 0.50
N ILE A 69 2.59 -1.15 1.27
CA ILE A 69 1.47 -0.35 0.78
C ILE A 69 1.67 1.10 1.19
N ALA A 70 0.98 2.02 0.53
CA ALA A 70 0.99 3.43 0.89
C ALA A 70 -0.43 3.96 1.09
N HIS A 71 -0.65 4.70 2.17
CA HIS A 71 -1.79 5.61 2.27
C HIS A 71 -1.32 7.00 1.89
N VAL A 72 -1.95 7.60 0.89
CA VAL A 72 -1.57 8.93 0.38
C VAL A 72 -2.81 9.81 0.40
N GLN A 73 -2.67 11.03 0.89
CA GLN A 73 -3.69 12.05 0.81
C GLN A 73 -3.58 12.76 -0.55
N ASP A 74 -4.68 12.82 -1.28
CA ASP A 74 -4.76 13.65 -2.47
C ASP A 74 -4.76 15.14 -2.07
N ALA A 75 -3.86 15.93 -2.68
CA ALA A 75 -3.69 17.33 -2.34
C ALA A 75 -4.91 18.19 -2.73
N LEU A 76 -5.68 17.77 -3.74
CA LEU A 76 -6.82 18.54 -4.25
C LEU A 76 -8.09 18.28 -3.45
N SER A 77 -8.46 17.01 -3.26
CA SER A 77 -9.67 16.62 -2.54
C SER A 77 -9.47 16.54 -1.02
N ASN A 78 -8.23 16.39 -0.55
CA ASN A 78 -7.88 15.99 0.82
C ASN A 78 -8.44 14.62 1.23
N ASP A 79 -8.84 13.81 0.25
CA ASP A 79 -9.28 12.44 0.49
C ASP A 79 -8.06 11.51 0.57
N TRP A 80 -8.19 10.46 1.37
CA TRP A 80 -7.15 9.45 1.54
C TRP A 80 -7.36 8.29 0.57
N TYR A 81 -6.27 7.80 0.00
CA TYR A 81 -6.24 6.69 -0.93
C TYR A 81 -5.26 5.63 -0.43
N LYS A 82 -5.64 4.36 -0.57
CA LYS A 82 -4.80 3.18 -0.35
C LYS A 82 -4.23 2.74 -1.69
N PHE A 83 -2.92 2.78 -1.80
CA PHE A 83 -2.14 2.27 -2.92
C PHE A 83 -1.54 0.92 -2.52
N ASN A 84 -2.04 -0.14 -3.15
CA ASN A 84 -1.63 -1.52 -2.99
C ASN A 84 -1.23 -2.08 -4.37
N ASP A 85 0.00 -1.79 -4.80
CA ASP A 85 0.49 -2.13 -6.14
C ASP A 85 -0.44 -1.61 -7.26
N GLU A 86 -1.06 -2.53 -8.02
CA GLU A 86 -2.04 -2.22 -9.07
C GLU A 86 -3.43 -1.79 -8.54
N GLU A 87 -3.72 -2.01 -7.27
CA GLU A 87 -5.00 -1.70 -6.64
C GLU A 87 -4.94 -0.34 -5.95
N ILE A 88 -5.83 0.57 -6.36
CA ILE A 88 -5.98 1.90 -5.76
C ILE A 88 -7.41 2.04 -5.26
N GLU A 89 -7.56 2.26 -3.95
CA GLU A 89 -8.86 2.38 -3.29
C GLU A 89 -8.99 3.72 -2.58
N LYS A 90 -10.12 4.41 -2.76
CA LYS A 90 -10.47 5.58 -1.97
C LYS A 90 -10.94 5.15 -0.59
N MET A 91 -10.35 5.72 0.47
CA MET A 91 -10.78 5.43 1.84
C MET A 91 -12.10 6.12 2.16
N GLU A 92 -12.90 5.50 3.03
CA GLU A 92 -14.16 6.10 3.48
C GLU A 92 -13.92 7.24 4.48
N GLY A 93 -14.48 8.40 4.17
CA GLY A 93 -14.35 9.60 4.98
C GLY A 93 -13.02 10.35 4.76
N LYS A 94 -12.91 11.51 5.42
CA LYS A 94 -11.74 12.39 5.28
C LYS A 94 -10.58 12.06 6.22
N LYS A 95 -10.79 11.12 7.14
CA LYS A 95 -9.80 10.80 8.18
C LYS A 95 -9.03 9.56 7.78
N LEU A 96 -7.70 9.64 7.89
CA LEU A 96 -6.82 8.50 7.71
C LEU A 96 -7.18 7.37 8.69
N GLN A 97 -7.56 6.22 8.14
CA GLN A 97 -7.92 5.03 8.90
C GLN A 97 -6.73 4.06 8.93
N LEU A 98 -6.09 3.91 10.10
CA LEU A 98 -4.96 3.01 10.29
C LEU A 98 -5.31 1.83 11.20
N GLY A 99 -4.88 0.64 10.78
CA GLY A 99 -5.01 -0.58 11.58
C GLY A 99 -6.40 -1.23 11.54
N LEU A 100 -7.16 -1.06 10.46
CA LEU A 100 -8.24 -1.99 10.07
C LEU A 100 -7.69 -3.17 9.25
N GLU A 101 -6.54 -2.98 8.59
CA GLU A 101 -5.90 -3.94 7.70
C GLU A 101 -4.99 -4.98 8.41
N GLU A 102 -5.09 -5.10 9.74
CA GLU A 102 -4.35 -6.11 10.49
C GLU A 102 -5.08 -7.46 10.47
N ASP A 103 -5.16 -8.11 9.31
CA ASP A 103 -5.37 -9.55 9.23
C ASP A 103 -4.38 -10.16 8.23
N ILE A 104 -3.20 -10.50 8.75
CA ILE A 104 -2.68 -11.83 8.43
C ILE A 104 -3.44 -12.74 9.39
N ALA A 105 -4.32 -13.57 8.85
CA ALA A 105 -5.28 -14.43 9.54
C ALA A 105 -4.70 -15.48 10.53
N GLU A 106 -3.46 -15.32 11.00
CA GLU A 106 -2.83 -16.20 11.99
C GLU A 106 -2.39 -15.51 13.29
N THR A 107 -2.55 -14.18 13.43
CA THR A 107 -2.25 -13.49 14.71
C THR A 107 -3.42 -13.39 15.69
N VAL A 108 -4.50 -14.15 15.49
CA VAL A 108 -5.68 -14.19 16.38
C VAL A 108 -5.35 -14.71 17.81
N LYS A 109 -4.15 -15.25 18.06
CA LYS A 109 -3.82 -15.79 19.40
C LYS A 109 -2.74 -15.06 20.19
N ILE A 110 -2.12 -13.99 19.68
CA ILE A 110 -1.06 -13.29 20.42
C ILE A 110 -1.28 -11.79 20.40
N SER A 111 -1.65 -11.25 21.56
CA SER A 111 -1.79 -9.84 21.94
C SER A 111 -3.10 -9.13 21.56
N GLN A 112 -4.14 -9.35 22.38
CA GLN A 112 -5.19 -8.36 22.66
C GLN A 112 -4.63 -7.13 23.40
N THR A 113 -3.52 -6.56 22.93
CA THR A 113 -3.05 -5.27 23.46
C THR A 113 -3.97 -4.21 22.89
N ARG A 114 -4.90 -3.74 23.73
CA ARG A 114 -5.81 -2.63 23.43
C ARG A 114 -5.03 -1.50 22.75
N LYS A 115 -5.50 -1.05 21.57
CA LYS A 115 -4.91 0.12 20.87
C LYS A 115 -4.73 1.25 21.90
N PRO A 116 -3.53 1.83 22.03
CA PRO A 116 -3.31 2.96 22.94
C PRO A 116 -4.33 4.07 22.63
N LYS A 117 -4.87 4.73 23.66
CA LYS A 117 -5.71 5.92 23.45
C LYS A 117 -4.85 6.99 22.77
N CYS A 118 -5.12 7.24 21.50
CA CYS A 118 -4.47 8.28 20.73
C CYS A 118 -5.18 9.61 21.02
N GLY A 119 -4.43 10.70 21.12
CA GLY A 119 -5.00 12.04 21.23
C GLY A 119 -5.89 12.38 20.03
N ARG A 120 -6.74 13.41 20.17
CA ARG A 120 -7.47 13.95 19.01
C ARG A 120 -6.45 14.55 18.04
N GLY A 121 -6.47 14.10 16.78
CA GLY A 121 -5.51 14.53 15.75
C GLY A 121 -4.23 13.67 15.69
N ASP A 122 -4.09 12.66 16.55
CA ASP A 122 -2.98 11.72 16.49
C ASP A 122 -3.39 10.39 15.86
N HIS A 123 -2.45 9.81 15.14
CA HIS A 123 -2.54 8.49 14.55
C HIS A 123 -1.63 7.51 15.28
N CYS A 124 -2.00 6.24 15.26
CA CYS A 124 -1.20 5.18 15.84
C CYS A 124 -1.18 3.95 14.95
N SER A 125 0.00 3.40 14.74
CA SER A 125 0.20 2.22 13.91
C SER A 125 1.38 1.40 14.40
N ARG A 126 1.31 0.08 14.27
CA ARG A 126 2.45 -0.82 14.49
C ARG A 126 3.27 -1.07 13.21
N ASN A 127 2.66 -0.78 12.06
CA ASN A 127 3.17 -1.15 10.75
C ASN A 127 3.63 0.03 9.91
N ALA A 128 3.41 1.26 10.38
CA ALA A 128 3.95 2.46 9.75
C ALA A 128 5.49 2.37 9.69
N TYR A 129 6.00 2.38 8.47
CA TYR A 129 7.42 2.27 8.17
C TYR A 129 8.04 3.64 7.94
N MET A 130 7.36 4.50 7.17
CA MET A 130 7.77 5.85 6.83
C MET A 130 6.56 6.79 6.84
N LEU A 131 6.77 8.02 7.31
CA LEU A 131 5.76 9.08 7.34
C LEU A 131 6.25 10.21 6.46
N VAL A 132 5.38 10.76 5.62
CA VAL A 132 5.67 11.88 4.74
C VAL A 132 4.81 13.05 5.17
N TYR A 133 5.47 14.16 5.46
CA TYR A 133 4.85 15.41 5.89
C TYR A 133 5.12 16.49 4.83
N LYS A 134 4.09 17.25 4.48
CA LYS A 134 4.18 18.43 3.61
C LYS A 134 4.20 19.69 4.47
N ARG A 135 5.07 20.65 4.17
CA ARG A 135 5.08 21.93 4.88
C ARG A 135 3.76 22.66 4.56
N GLN A 136 3.12 23.22 5.58
CA GLN A 136 1.99 24.10 5.37
C GLN A 136 2.53 25.42 4.81
N ALA A 137 2.38 25.63 3.50
CA ALA A 137 2.77 26.89 2.86
C ALA A 137 1.74 27.99 3.19
N GLU A 138 2.21 29.21 3.34
CA GLU A 138 1.35 30.40 3.47
C GLU A 138 0.74 30.69 2.09
N GLN A 139 -0.47 30.17 1.81
CA GLN A 139 -1.33 30.54 0.67
C GLN A 139 -0.67 30.72 -0.72
N GLU A 140 0.18 29.81 -1.16
CA GLU A 140 0.66 29.69 -2.56
C GLU A 140 1.11 28.22 -2.62
N ASP A 141 0.48 27.26 -3.33
CA ASP A 141 0.34 27.22 -4.78
C ASP A 141 -0.65 26.07 -5.17
N ARG A 142 -1.97 26.27 -4.98
CA ARG A 142 -2.98 25.23 -5.33
C ARG A 142 -3.04 24.93 -6.85
N ASN A 143 -2.36 25.73 -7.68
CA ASN A 143 -2.38 25.62 -9.13
C ASN A 143 -1.16 24.87 -9.73
N GLU A 144 -0.16 24.50 -8.93
CA GLU A 144 1.05 23.78 -9.40
C GLU A 144 0.78 22.38 -9.97
N THR A 145 -0.37 21.77 -9.70
CA THR A 145 -0.65 20.39 -10.11
C THR A 145 -1.03 20.24 -11.59
N ILE A 146 -1.30 21.33 -12.31
CA ILE A 146 -1.52 21.26 -13.77
C ILE A 146 -0.17 21.33 -14.47
N VAL A 147 0.54 20.21 -14.45
CA VAL A 147 1.75 20.05 -15.25
C VAL A 147 1.33 19.73 -16.68
N GLU A 148 1.46 20.69 -17.60
CA GLU A 148 1.27 20.41 -19.03
C GLU A 148 2.37 19.47 -19.52
N VAL A 149 2.00 18.25 -19.89
CA VAL A 149 2.94 17.25 -20.41
C VAL A 149 3.41 17.70 -21.81
N PRO A 150 4.72 17.80 -22.07
CA PRO A 150 5.24 18.13 -23.40
C PRO A 150 4.67 17.24 -24.52
N GLY A 151 4.32 17.85 -25.67
CA GLY A 151 3.61 17.15 -26.74
C GLY A 151 4.34 15.93 -27.33
N PHE A 152 5.68 15.86 -27.25
CA PHE A 152 6.40 14.67 -27.69
C PHE A 152 6.20 13.47 -26.74
N LEU A 153 6.05 13.71 -25.43
CA LEU A 153 5.73 12.66 -24.46
C LEU A 153 4.28 12.20 -24.63
N GLN A 154 3.35 13.11 -24.88
CA GLN A 154 1.96 12.76 -25.18
C GLN A 154 1.87 11.78 -26.36
N LYS A 155 2.58 12.05 -27.47
CA LYS A 155 2.66 11.15 -28.63
C LYS A 155 3.23 9.78 -28.30
N LEU A 156 4.21 9.70 -27.38
CA LEU A 156 4.77 8.42 -26.94
C LEU A 156 3.75 7.63 -26.11
N VAL A 157 3.05 8.29 -25.20
CA VAL A 157 1.98 7.69 -24.38
C VAL A 157 0.84 7.19 -25.28
N GLU A 158 0.38 7.99 -26.23
CA GLU A 158 -0.67 7.59 -27.19
C GLU A 158 -0.25 6.37 -28.02
N LYS A 159 1.02 6.33 -28.46
CA LYS A 159 1.55 5.19 -29.22
C LYS A 159 1.59 3.93 -28.36
N ASP A 160 1.96 4.05 -27.09
CA ASP A 160 2.01 2.92 -26.16
C ASP A 160 0.60 2.42 -25.80
N ASN A 161 -0.33 3.33 -25.52
CA ASN A 161 -1.74 3.04 -25.31
C ASN A 161 -2.36 2.29 -26.49
N ARG A 162 -2.10 2.74 -27.74
CA ARG A 162 -2.61 2.04 -28.93
C ARG A 162 -2.08 0.60 -29.02
N LYS A 163 -0.79 0.39 -28.75
CA LYS A 163 -0.22 -0.97 -28.73
C LYS A 163 -0.83 -1.83 -27.63
N PHE A 164 -1.10 -1.23 -26.47
CA PHE A 164 -1.75 -1.93 -25.36
C PHE A 164 -3.18 -2.34 -25.72
N GLU A 165 -3.94 -1.48 -26.39
CA GLU A 165 -5.29 -1.78 -26.89
C GLU A 165 -5.28 -2.89 -27.94
N GLU A 166 -4.36 -2.82 -28.92
CA GLU A 166 -4.15 -3.89 -29.91
C GLU A 166 -3.84 -5.22 -29.21
N TRP A 167 -2.91 -5.21 -28.26
CA TRP A 167 -2.57 -6.40 -27.46
C TRP A 167 -3.77 -6.94 -26.66
N CYS A 168 -4.58 -6.07 -26.04
CA CYS A 168 -5.80 -6.47 -25.35
C CYS A 168 -6.78 -7.18 -26.28
N ASN A 169 -6.97 -6.65 -27.50
CA ASN A 169 -7.84 -7.25 -28.51
C ASN A 169 -7.32 -8.62 -28.96
N GLU A 170 -6.02 -8.73 -29.27
CA GLU A 170 -5.39 -10.01 -29.64
C GLU A 170 -5.52 -11.05 -28.53
N MET A 171 -5.29 -10.66 -27.27
CA MET A 171 -5.46 -11.54 -26.12
C MET A 171 -6.91 -11.98 -25.92
N ALA A 172 -7.88 -11.08 -26.16
CA ALA A 172 -9.29 -11.43 -26.10
C ALA A 172 -9.68 -12.43 -27.19
N GLU A 173 -9.21 -12.24 -28.43
CA GLU A 173 -9.42 -13.17 -29.53
C GLU A 173 -8.78 -14.54 -29.26
N MET A 174 -7.54 -14.56 -28.78
CA MET A 174 -6.82 -15.79 -28.45
C MET A 174 -7.53 -16.57 -27.34
N ARG A 175 -8.02 -15.87 -26.30
CA ARG A 175 -8.85 -16.48 -25.24
C ARG A 175 -10.14 -17.05 -25.80
N LYS A 176 -10.85 -16.30 -26.66
CA LYS A 176 -12.10 -16.76 -27.30
C LYS A 176 -11.87 -18.02 -28.13
N GLN A 177 -10.86 -18.03 -29.01
CA GLN A 177 -10.52 -19.20 -29.82
C GLN A 177 -10.16 -20.41 -28.97
N SER A 178 -9.46 -20.21 -27.86
CA SER A 178 -9.08 -21.28 -26.94
C SER A 178 -10.31 -21.89 -26.24
N VAL A 179 -11.24 -21.03 -25.79
CA VAL A 179 -12.52 -21.48 -25.20
C VAL A 179 -13.39 -22.20 -26.22
N ASP A 180 -13.52 -21.68 -27.45
CA ASP A 180 -14.34 -22.28 -28.50
C ASP A 180 -13.78 -23.64 -28.94
N LYS A 181 -12.45 -23.76 -29.10
CA LYS A 181 -11.78 -25.05 -29.35
C LYS A 181 -12.02 -26.03 -28.21
N GLY A 182 -11.96 -25.57 -26.95
CA GLY A 182 -12.26 -26.40 -25.79
C GLY A 182 -13.70 -26.91 -25.77
N LYS A 183 -14.67 -26.04 -26.08
CA LYS A 183 -16.09 -26.39 -26.19
C LYS A 183 -16.36 -27.38 -27.32
N ALA A 184 -15.79 -27.16 -28.50
CA ALA A 184 -15.95 -28.06 -29.66
C ALA A 184 -15.43 -29.46 -29.34
N LYS A 185 -14.23 -29.56 -28.72
CA LYS A 185 -13.69 -30.85 -28.25
C LYS A 185 -14.58 -31.52 -27.21
N HIS A 186 -15.12 -30.75 -26.27
CA HIS A 186 -16.03 -31.29 -25.26
C HIS A 186 -17.31 -31.86 -25.89
N GLU A 187 -17.89 -31.19 -26.88
CA GLU A 187 -19.09 -31.69 -27.57
C GLU A 187 -18.77 -32.95 -28.41
N GLU A 188 -17.63 -32.98 -29.11
CA GLU A 188 -17.17 -34.17 -29.85
C GLU A 188 -17.03 -35.38 -28.92
N VAL A 189 -16.37 -35.20 -27.77
CA VAL A 189 -16.22 -36.27 -26.76
C VAL A 189 -17.58 -36.72 -26.24
N LYS A 190 -18.50 -35.79 -25.97
CA LYS A 190 -19.85 -36.11 -25.50
C LYS A 190 -20.65 -36.91 -26.52
N GLU A 191 -20.54 -36.60 -27.82
CA GLU A 191 -21.16 -37.40 -28.87
C GLU A 191 -20.55 -38.80 -28.95
N LEU A 192 -19.24 -38.94 -28.81
CA LEU A 192 -18.59 -40.26 -28.73
C LEU A 192 -19.11 -41.09 -27.56
N TYR A 193 -19.27 -40.49 -26.38
CA TYR A 193 -19.83 -41.18 -25.20
C TYR A 193 -21.26 -41.70 -25.44
N LYS A 194 -22.09 -40.99 -26.21
CA LYS A 194 -23.45 -41.47 -26.55
C LYS A 194 -23.45 -42.69 -27.46
N LEU A 195 -22.39 -42.85 -28.27
CA LEU A 195 -22.25 -43.96 -29.21
C LEU A 195 -21.66 -45.23 -28.57
N LEU A 196 -21.11 -45.11 -27.36
CA LEU A 196 -20.61 -46.27 -26.63
C LEU A 196 -21.81 -47.09 -26.13
N PRO A 197 -21.85 -48.41 -26.39
CA PRO A 197 -22.89 -49.26 -25.84
C PRO A 197 -22.78 -49.25 -24.32
N ALA A 198 -23.91 -49.02 -23.64
CA ALA A 198 -23.99 -49.25 -22.21
C ALA A 198 -23.90 -50.77 -21.98
N GLU A 199 -22.79 -51.25 -21.44
CA GLU A 199 -22.78 -52.60 -20.89
C GLU A 199 -23.60 -52.59 -19.60
N ASP A 200 -24.80 -53.17 -19.65
CA ASP A 200 -25.54 -53.51 -18.45
C ASP A 200 -24.70 -54.52 -17.65
N GLY A 201 -24.11 -54.04 -16.55
CA GLY A 201 -23.34 -54.87 -15.63
C GLY A 201 -24.20 -56.03 -15.11
N ARG A 202 -23.77 -57.25 -15.45
CA ARG A 202 -24.32 -58.50 -14.90
C ARG A 202 -23.94 -58.69 -13.44
#